data_AF-A0A8E2DXQ4-F1
#
_entry.id   AF-A0A8E2DXQ4-F1
#
_cell.length_a   1.000
_cell.length_b   1.000
_cell.length_c   1.000
_cell.angle_alpha   90.00
_cell.angle_beta   90.00
_cell.angle_gamma   90.00
#
_symmetry.space_group_name_H-M   'P 1'
#
loop_
_entity.id
_entity.type
_entity.pdbx_description
1 polymer ?
#
loop_
_entity_poly.entity_id
_entity_poly.type
_entity_poly.pdbx_seq_one_letter_code
_entity_poly.pdbx_strand_id
1 'polypeptide(L)'
;FSMPTKHGSKDAIAVTFEVSKILLSFYTLLVGVIVLQLWYLVVLVGIGIAAHSRNLTRNMGVANVAIWNSQASPLAVIKAMFDYRSHIPLYALMWAAAAALAWAGSFTMSLLVSPELIIGAAAPANLHAIYVPETPSGNLSSVYLRWQSLQVPSNLRAIEVLQAVNPKNGQTTNTSSFNVVVKDPVISTDAKGREVYQVDYSYNLDGVDFGLQHFPTLGLAVDGSCITEYGWYSTSEVDPNTNVTYDIYHPYGIETENLTVSLSDGKPPLAFIYVPQNQSGANISFASFISSVQRRSFTPGTDPWYLTQPTSGEPNGAAYEVLPGRPALSCWQQDTWTHNGLAKPAFEMEQLGALPPALVDVFKAALSVPRIINLAQALGTSALKSAATSQGYYFDAAASSIRADLERLVLGAYVATKNTLQETTMFSDAYGDIANLAYDQTTKQYKDGAADFVIYGSGFAALSVRFLIVIPVVTSVLWVT
;
A
#
# COMPACT_ATOMS: atom_id res chain seq x y z
N PHE A 1 19.91 -7.14 -4.20
CA PHE A 1 18.61 -7.69 -3.74
C PHE A 1 17.70 -7.78 -4.95
N SER A 2 16.65 -8.60 -4.89
CA SER A 2 15.69 -8.75 -5.99
C SER A 2 14.51 -7.82 -5.75
N MET A 3 14.40 -6.73 -6.51
CA MET A 3 13.26 -5.82 -6.42
C MET A 3 12.05 -6.44 -7.12
N PRO A 4 10.93 -6.68 -6.43
CA PRO A 4 9.72 -7.17 -7.06
C PRO A 4 9.11 -6.09 -7.97
N THR A 5 8.74 -6.48 -9.19
CA THR A 5 7.99 -5.63 -10.13
C THR A 5 6.87 -6.44 -10.77
N LYS A 6 5.87 -5.76 -11.35
CA LYS A 6 4.76 -6.41 -12.07
C LYS A 6 5.21 -7.33 -13.22
N HIS A 7 6.42 -7.10 -13.75
CA HIS A 7 6.99 -7.89 -14.85
C HIS A 7 8.01 -8.93 -14.36
N GLY A 8 8.06 -9.19 -13.06
CA GLY A 8 9.02 -10.10 -12.41
C GLY A 8 10.09 -9.35 -11.63
N SER A 9 10.86 -10.09 -10.83
CA SER A 9 11.90 -9.51 -10.00
C SER A 9 13.07 -9.01 -10.84
N LYS A 10 13.62 -7.84 -10.47
CA LYS A 10 14.79 -7.24 -11.12
C LYS A 10 15.92 -7.05 -10.10
N ASP A 11 17.15 -7.36 -10.49
CA ASP A 11 18.30 -7.13 -9.63
C ASP A 11 18.53 -5.64 -9.40
N ALA A 12 18.56 -5.27 -8.12
CA ALA A 12 18.69 -3.90 -7.69
C ALA A 12 19.70 -3.70 -6.55
N ILE A 13 20.23 -2.47 -6.48
CA ILE A 13 21.05 -1.95 -5.38
C ILE A 13 20.32 -0.75 -4.78
N ALA A 14 20.22 -0.73 -3.45
CA ALA A 14 19.51 0.31 -2.73
C ALA A 14 20.52 1.38 -2.35
N VAL A 15 20.20 2.62 -2.67
CA VAL A 15 20.99 3.79 -2.27
C VAL A 15 20.06 4.82 -1.65
N THR A 16 20.63 5.76 -0.89
CA THR A 16 19.85 6.90 -0.41
C THR A 16 19.38 7.74 -1.59
N PHE A 17 18.24 8.40 -1.42
CA PHE A 17 17.65 9.22 -2.49
C PHE A 17 18.62 10.29 -3.02
N GLU A 18 19.42 10.91 -2.16
CA GLU A 18 20.41 11.91 -2.60
C GLU A 18 21.54 11.31 -3.43
N VAL A 19 22.05 10.13 -3.06
CA VAL A 19 23.06 9.42 -3.87
C VAL A 19 22.48 9.00 -5.23
N SER A 20 21.19 8.61 -5.26
CA SER A 20 20.52 8.24 -6.51
C SER A 20 20.48 9.38 -7.53
N LYS A 21 20.29 10.64 -7.11
CA LYS A 21 20.30 11.81 -8.00
C LYS A 21 21.68 12.08 -8.58
N ILE A 22 22.73 11.91 -7.77
CA ILE A 22 24.12 12.08 -8.20
C ILE A 22 24.45 11.02 -9.26
N LEU A 23 24.12 9.76 -8.97
CA LEU A 23 24.33 8.66 -9.92
C LEU A 23 23.51 8.86 -11.19
N LEU A 24 22.24 9.24 -11.10
CA LEU A 24 21.40 9.52 -12.26
C LEU A 24 22.03 10.60 -13.16
N SER A 25 22.52 11.68 -12.56
CA SER A 25 23.20 12.76 -13.30
C SER A 25 24.46 12.27 -13.99
N PHE A 26 25.29 11.48 -13.30
CA PHE A 26 26.50 10.88 -13.86
C PHE A 26 26.19 9.94 -15.02
N TYR A 27 25.20 9.07 -14.88
CA TYR A 27 24.78 8.14 -15.93
C TYR A 27 24.17 8.86 -17.14
N THR A 28 23.46 9.98 -16.92
CA THR A 28 22.97 10.84 -18.01
C THR A 28 24.14 11.38 -18.85
N LEU A 29 25.24 11.76 -18.20
CA LEU A 29 26.46 12.18 -18.92
C LEU A 29 27.09 11.03 -19.69
N LEU A 30 27.19 9.83 -19.10
CA LEU A 30 27.76 8.65 -19.78
C LEU A 30 26.95 8.25 -21.02
N VAL A 31 25.61 8.25 -20.94
CA VAL A 31 24.76 7.99 -22.10
C VAL A 31 24.97 9.05 -23.19
N GLY A 32 25.14 10.31 -22.80
CA GLY A 32 25.50 11.37 -23.74
C GLY A 32 26.84 11.11 -24.45
N VAL A 33 27.86 10.66 -23.71
CA VAL A 33 29.16 10.28 -24.27
C VAL A 33 29.01 9.08 -25.23
N ILE A 34 28.23 8.05 -24.87
CA ILE A 34 27.96 6.90 -25.74
C ILE A 34 27.40 7.37 -27.09
N VAL A 35 26.40 8.25 -27.10
CA VAL A 35 25.78 8.73 -28.34
C VAL A 35 26.78 9.55 -29.18
N LEU A 36 27.61 10.37 -28.54
CA LEU A 36 28.65 11.13 -29.23
C LEU A 36 29.72 10.22 -29.87
N GLN A 37 30.12 9.14 -29.19
CA GLN A 37 31.06 8.17 -29.75
C GLN A 37 30.44 7.37 -30.90
N LEU A 38 29.17 6.97 -30.77
CA LEU A 38 28.44 6.35 -31.88
C LEU A 38 28.34 7.28 -33.09
N TRP A 39 28.14 8.58 -32.88
CA TRP A 39 28.17 9.58 -33.95
C TRP A 39 29.54 9.62 -34.65
N TYR A 40 30.63 9.59 -33.89
CA TYR A 40 31.98 9.54 -34.44
C TYR A 40 32.18 8.32 -35.36
N LEU A 41 31.71 7.14 -34.92
CA LEU A 41 31.74 5.92 -35.74
C LEU A 41 30.91 6.06 -37.02
N VAL A 42 29.72 6.68 -36.94
CA VAL A 42 28.88 6.95 -38.13
C VAL A 42 29.60 7.87 -39.11
N VAL A 43 30.28 8.92 -38.63
CA VAL A 43 31.09 9.80 -39.48
C VAL A 43 32.24 9.05 -40.13
N LEU A 44 33.00 8.25 -39.37
CA LEU A 44 34.13 7.47 -39.87
C LEU A 44 33.71 6.47 -40.94
N VAL A 45 32.66 5.68 -40.67
CA VAL A 45 32.12 4.69 -41.63
C VAL A 45 31.56 5.39 -42.86
N GLY A 46 30.78 6.47 -42.68
CA GLY A 46 30.19 7.21 -43.80
C GLY A 46 31.25 7.83 -44.73
N ILE A 47 32.31 8.42 -44.16
CA ILE A 47 33.44 8.92 -44.94
C ILE A 47 34.23 7.78 -45.59
N GLY A 48 34.45 6.66 -44.89
CA GLY A 48 35.14 5.49 -45.44
C GLY A 48 34.42 4.88 -46.65
N ILE A 49 33.10 4.74 -46.56
CA ILE A 49 32.25 4.29 -47.69
C ILE A 49 32.32 5.30 -48.83
N ALA A 50 32.21 6.59 -48.53
CA ALA A 50 32.31 7.64 -49.54
C ALA A 50 33.68 7.60 -50.25
N ALA A 51 34.77 7.46 -49.50
CA ALA A 51 36.14 7.37 -50.02
C ALA A 51 36.37 6.15 -50.92
N HIS A 52 35.68 5.03 -50.67
CA HIS A 52 35.75 3.84 -51.51
C HIS A 52 34.93 3.96 -52.81
N SER A 53 33.99 4.91 -52.88
CA SER A 53 33.15 5.10 -54.06
C SER A 53 33.93 5.74 -55.22
N ARG A 54 33.87 5.10 -56.41
CA ARG A 54 34.53 5.57 -57.64
C ARG A 54 33.93 6.88 -58.21
N ASN A 55 32.80 7.33 -57.70
CA ASN A 55 32.04 8.50 -58.20
C ASN A 55 32.23 9.77 -57.35
N LEU A 56 33.32 9.87 -56.59
CA LEU A 56 33.62 11.01 -55.73
C LEU A 56 33.92 12.28 -56.54
N THR A 57 33.01 13.26 -56.48
CA THR A 57 33.26 14.59 -57.08
C THR A 57 34.19 15.42 -56.17
N ARG A 58 34.95 16.36 -56.76
CA ARG A 58 35.87 17.25 -56.01
C ARG A 58 35.17 17.96 -54.84
N ASN A 59 33.93 18.40 -55.03
CA ASN A 59 33.15 19.09 -53.99
C ASN A 59 32.74 18.16 -52.84
N MET A 60 32.43 16.89 -53.13
CA MET A 60 32.16 15.88 -52.09
C MET A 60 33.43 15.54 -51.29
N GLY A 61 34.60 15.53 -51.93
CA GLY A 61 35.89 15.36 -51.24
C GLY A 61 36.16 16.48 -50.24
N VAL A 62 35.96 17.75 -50.64
CA VAL A 62 36.13 18.91 -49.74
C VAL A 62 35.11 18.86 -48.59
N ALA A 63 33.86 18.49 -48.87
CA ALA A 63 32.84 18.34 -47.84
C ALA A 63 33.17 17.23 -46.83
N ASN A 64 33.73 16.11 -47.27
CA ASN A 64 34.17 15.03 -46.36
C ASN A 64 35.27 15.49 -45.41
N VAL A 65 36.22 16.30 -45.88
CA VAL A 65 37.25 16.90 -45.02
C VAL A 65 36.61 17.87 -44.01
N ALA A 66 35.63 18.67 -44.43
CA ALA A 66 34.91 19.57 -43.54
C ALA A 66 34.11 18.82 -42.46
N ILE A 67 33.48 17.70 -42.80
CA ILE A 67 32.76 16.81 -41.87
C ILE A 67 33.76 16.20 -40.89
N TRP A 68 34.86 15.63 -41.36
CA TRP A 68 35.91 15.03 -40.52
C TRP A 68 36.47 16.04 -39.52
N ASN A 69 36.78 17.25 -39.96
CA ASN A 69 37.30 18.30 -39.07
C ASN A 69 36.27 18.77 -38.03
N SER A 70 34.98 18.60 -38.31
CA SER A 70 33.87 19.02 -37.44
C SER A 70 33.24 17.85 -36.66
N GLN A 71 33.81 16.65 -36.75
CA GLN A 71 33.19 15.41 -36.29
C GLN A 71 32.87 15.38 -34.79
N ALA A 72 33.63 16.13 -33.98
CA ALA A 72 33.45 16.21 -32.53
C ALA A 72 32.12 16.87 -32.11
N SER A 73 31.44 17.59 -33.01
CA SER A 73 30.16 18.23 -32.73
C SER A 73 29.20 18.05 -33.90
N PRO A 74 28.11 17.27 -33.74
CA PRO A 74 27.08 17.15 -34.77
C PRO A 74 26.54 18.52 -35.22
N LEU A 75 26.40 19.48 -34.29
CA LEU A 75 25.93 20.83 -34.61
C LEU A 75 26.91 21.58 -35.53
N ALA A 76 28.21 21.38 -35.38
CA ALA A 76 29.21 21.96 -36.28
C ALA A 76 29.11 21.36 -37.69
N VAL A 77 28.82 20.06 -37.81
CA VAL A 77 28.59 19.40 -39.11
C VAL A 77 27.33 19.95 -39.79
N ILE A 78 26.24 20.18 -39.05
CA ILE A 78 25.03 20.83 -39.59
C ILE A 78 25.39 22.19 -40.19
N LYS A 79 26.08 23.05 -39.43
CA LYS A 79 26.49 24.38 -39.89
C LYS A 79 27.36 24.30 -41.14
N ALA A 80 28.37 23.42 -41.14
CA ALA A 80 29.24 23.22 -42.29
C ALA A 80 28.45 22.77 -43.53
N MET A 81 27.51 21.84 -43.40
CA MET A 81 26.73 21.35 -44.55
C MET A 81 25.76 22.38 -45.11
N PHE A 82 25.27 23.33 -44.30
CA PHE A 82 24.45 24.44 -44.81
C PHE A 82 25.24 25.34 -45.77
N ASP A 83 26.53 25.57 -45.51
CA ASP A 83 27.40 26.37 -46.40
C ASP A 83 27.63 25.66 -47.76
N TYR A 84 27.62 24.33 -47.79
CA TYR A 84 27.79 23.52 -49.00
C TYR A 84 26.49 23.17 -49.73
N ARG A 85 25.31 23.57 -49.23
CA ARG A 85 24.01 23.14 -49.80
C ARG A 85 23.84 23.53 -51.27
N SER A 86 24.41 24.65 -51.70
CA SER A 86 24.27 25.15 -53.08
C SER A 86 25.10 24.34 -54.09
N HIS A 87 26.11 23.62 -53.64
CA HIS A 87 27.06 22.91 -54.50
C HIS A 87 26.81 21.39 -54.56
N ILE A 88 26.32 20.80 -53.47
CA ILE A 88 26.07 19.35 -53.33
C ILE A 88 24.79 19.09 -52.51
N PRO A 89 23.62 19.54 -52.98
CA PRO A 89 22.41 19.69 -52.15
C PRO A 89 21.95 18.40 -51.49
N LEU A 90 21.92 17.28 -52.23
CA LEU A 90 21.44 16.01 -51.70
C LEU A 90 22.41 15.42 -50.65
N TYR A 91 23.71 15.49 -50.91
CA TYR A 91 24.74 14.97 -50.01
C TYR A 91 24.87 15.80 -48.74
N ALA A 92 24.86 17.13 -48.88
CA ALA A 92 24.86 18.06 -47.76
C ALA A 92 23.60 17.89 -46.89
N LEU A 93 22.41 17.72 -47.51
CA LEU A 93 21.17 17.50 -46.78
C LEU A 93 21.16 16.17 -46.03
N MET A 94 21.68 15.09 -46.64
CA MET A 94 21.82 13.79 -45.99
C MET A 94 22.69 13.88 -44.73
N TRP A 95 23.87 14.49 -44.82
CA TRP A 95 24.77 14.65 -43.67
C TRP A 95 24.24 15.62 -42.62
N ALA A 96 23.59 16.72 -43.04
CA ALA A 96 22.94 17.65 -42.12
C ALA A 96 21.79 16.95 -41.36
N ALA A 97 20.99 16.13 -42.04
CA ALA A 97 19.92 15.35 -41.42
C ALA A 97 20.48 14.30 -40.45
N ALA A 98 21.53 13.56 -40.83
CA ALA A 98 22.18 12.59 -39.96
C ALA A 98 22.77 13.26 -38.69
N ALA A 99 23.42 14.41 -38.85
CA ALA A 99 23.97 15.19 -37.74
C ALA A 99 22.88 15.78 -36.83
N ALA A 100 21.77 16.24 -37.40
CA ALA A 100 20.60 16.70 -36.65
C ALA A 100 19.97 15.56 -35.84
N LEU A 101 19.84 14.37 -36.43
CA LEU A 101 19.35 13.17 -35.74
C LEU A 101 20.30 12.74 -34.62
N ALA A 102 21.62 12.79 -34.83
CA ALA A 102 22.59 12.46 -33.79
C ALA A 102 22.55 13.47 -32.62
N TRP A 103 22.42 14.77 -32.93
CA TRP A 103 22.26 15.82 -31.93
C TRP A 103 20.97 15.65 -31.13
N ALA A 104 19.84 15.47 -31.81
CA ALA A 104 18.56 15.21 -31.14
C ALA A 104 18.61 13.90 -30.34
N GLY A 105 19.24 12.86 -30.90
CA GLY A 105 19.48 11.57 -30.27
C GLY A 105 20.28 11.67 -28.97
N SER A 106 21.34 12.50 -28.93
CA SER A 106 22.17 12.64 -27.72
C SER A 106 21.41 13.24 -26.55
N PHE A 107 20.46 14.16 -26.81
CA PHE A 107 19.61 14.71 -25.76
C PHE A 107 18.49 13.75 -25.37
N THR A 108 17.77 13.21 -26.36
CA THR A 108 16.60 12.36 -26.13
C THR A 108 16.97 11.03 -25.48
N MET A 109 18.05 10.37 -25.92
CA MET A 109 18.46 9.08 -25.33
C MET A 109 18.92 9.25 -23.88
N SER A 110 19.67 10.30 -23.56
CA SER A 110 20.08 10.58 -22.18
C SER A 110 18.89 10.88 -21.28
N LEU A 111 17.86 11.56 -21.79
CA LEU A 111 16.64 11.83 -21.04
C LEU A 111 15.76 10.59 -20.85
N LEU A 112 15.71 9.69 -21.83
CA LEU A 112 14.84 8.50 -21.81
C LEU A 112 15.48 7.32 -21.08
N VAL A 113 16.78 7.10 -21.23
CA VAL A 113 17.48 5.93 -20.68
C VAL A 113 17.87 6.12 -19.23
N SER A 114 18.26 7.34 -18.84
CA SER A 114 18.77 7.57 -17.47
C SER A 114 17.72 7.33 -16.39
N PRO A 115 16.45 7.77 -16.54
CA PRO A 115 15.41 7.48 -15.54
C PRO A 115 15.19 5.98 -15.30
N GLU A 116 15.39 5.13 -16.32
CA GLU A 116 15.29 3.66 -16.21
C GLU A 116 16.36 3.04 -15.29
N LEU A 117 17.37 3.84 -14.89
CA LEU A 117 18.31 3.45 -13.84
C LEU A 117 17.59 3.25 -12.51
N ILE A 118 16.58 4.07 -12.19
CA ILE A 118 15.81 3.98 -10.95
C ILE A 118 14.57 3.12 -11.22
N ILE A 119 14.56 1.89 -10.69
CA ILE A 119 13.43 0.96 -10.85
C ILE A 119 12.28 1.32 -9.89
N GLY A 120 12.59 1.94 -8.75
CA GLY A 120 11.59 2.52 -7.87
C GLY A 120 12.14 2.88 -6.49
N ALA A 121 11.25 3.16 -5.55
CA ALA A 121 11.58 3.63 -4.21
C ALA A 121 11.48 2.47 -3.19
N ALA A 122 12.43 1.54 -3.28
CA ALA A 122 12.47 0.31 -2.48
C ALA A 122 13.88 0.03 -1.93
N ALA A 123 13.97 -0.59 -0.76
CA ALA A 123 15.22 -1.06 -0.16
C ALA A 123 15.01 -2.43 0.51
N PRO A 124 16.02 -3.32 0.54
CA PRO A 124 15.89 -4.60 1.24
C PRO A 124 15.75 -4.37 2.74
N ALA A 125 14.97 -5.22 3.41
CA ALA A 125 14.83 -5.17 4.85
C ALA A 125 16.17 -5.45 5.55
N ASN A 126 16.47 -4.71 6.61
CA ASN A 126 17.62 -5.01 7.46
C ASN A 126 17.23 -6.14 8.43
N LEU A 127 17.88 -7.30 8.29
CA LEU A 127 17.64 -8.48 9.12
C LEU A 127 17.66 -8.18 10.62
N HIS A 128 18.58 -7.34 11.07
CA HIS A 128 18.74 -7.01 12.50
C HIS A 128 17.69 -6.03 13.05
N ALA A 129 16.89 -5.43 12.17
CA ALA A 129 15.78 -4.56 12.56
C ALA A 129 14.44 -5.31 12.63
N ILE A 130 14.42 -6.60 12.24
CA ILE A 130 13.18 -7.37 12.17
C ILE A 130 12.78 -7.87 13.56
N TYR A 131 11.62 -7.43 14.02
CA TYR A 131 10.98 -7.87 15.24
C TYR A 131 9.54 -8.28 14.94
N VAL A 132 9.21 -9.54 15.22
CA VAL A 132 7.88 -10.11 15.01
C VAL A 132 7.36 -10.57 16.37
N PRO A 133 6.51 -9.76 17.04
CA PRO A 133 6.08 -10.06 18.40
C PRO A 133 5.20 -11.31 18.43
N GLU A 134 5.61 -12.32 19.20
CA GLU A 134 4.79 -13.51 19.46
C GLU A 134 3.50 -13.12 20.18
N THR A 135 2.36 -13.65 19.72
CA THR A 135 1.07 -13.42 20.35
C THR A 135 1.03 -14.14 21.70
N PRO A 136 0.87 -13.43 22.84
CA PRO A 136 0.88 -14.06 24.15
C PRO A 136 -0.38 -14.91 24.38
N SER A 137 -0.24 -15.98 25.16
CA SER A 137 -1.37 -16.80 25.58
C SER A 137 -2.25 -16.06 26.60
N GLY A 138 -3.45 -15.66 26.19
CA GLY A 138 -4.50 -15.13 27.08
C GLY A 138 -4.69 -13.60 27.01
N ASN A 139 -5.94 -13.20 26.81
CA ASN A 139 -6.35 -11.84 26.44
C ASN A 139 -6.41 -10.84 27.63
N LEU A 140 -6.15 -11.30 28.86
CA LEU A 140 -6.26 -10.50 30.10
C LEU A 140 -4.92 -10.35 30.83
N SER A 141 -3.81 -10.71 30.18
CA SER A 141 -2.48 -10.59 30.78
C SER A 141 -1.87 -9.21 30.54
N SER A 142 -0.98 -8.76 31.43
CA SER A 142 -0.20 -7.54 31.20
C SER A 142 0.69 -7.64 29.95
N VAL A 143 1.10 -8.87 29.59
CA VAL A 143 1.83 -9.19 28.37
C VAL A 143 0.97 -8.92 27.13
N TYR A 144 -0.30 -9.31 27.15
CA TYR A 144 -1.25 -9.03 26.06
C TYR A 144 -1.46 -7.53 25.84
N LEU A 145 -1.60 -6.74 26.92
CA LEU A 145 -1.72 -5.29 26.81
C LEU A 145 -0.44 -4.65 26.23
N ARG A 146 0.75 -5.14 26.62
CA ARG A 146 2.03 -4.72 26.02
C ARG A 146 2.08 -5.08 24.53
N TRP A 147 1.73 -6.31 24.18
CA TRP A 147 1.66 -6.76 22.78
C TRP A 147 0.70 -5.89 21.95
N GLN A 148 -0.49 -5.60 22.47
CA GLN A 148 -1.46 -4.73 21.81
C GLN A 148 -0.90 -3.30 21.64
N SER A 149 -0.19 -2.78 22.65
CA SER A 149 0.43 -1.45 22.57
C SER A 149 1.48 -1.32 21.46
N LEU A 150 2.19 -2.42 21.12
CA LEU A 150 3.11 -2.44 19.98
C LEU A 150 2.37 -2.29 18.65
N GLN A 151 1.15 -2.84 18.53
CA GLN A 151 0.34 -2.80 17.31
C GLN A 151 -0.36 -1.45 17.08
N VAL A 152 -0.59 -0.65 18.13
CA VAL A 152 -1.33 0.62 18.04
C VAL A 152 -0.71 1.61 17.04
N PRO A 153 0.60 1.93 17.09
CA PRO A 153 1.21 2.85 16.13
C PRO A 153 1.08 2.39 14.67
N SER A 154 1.22 1.08 14.44
CA SER A 154 1.07 0.46 13.12
C SER A 154 -0.34 0.67 12.56
N ASN A 155 -1.35 0.38 13.39
CA ASN A 155 -2.75 0.52 13.01
C ASN A 155 -3.17 2.00 12.85
N LEU A 156 -2.60 2.93 13.62
CA LEU A 156 -2.82 4.36 13.45
C LEU A 156 -2.29 4.84 12.10
N ARG A 157 -1.05 4.47 11.74
CA ARG A 157 -0.47 4.77 10.42
C ARG A 157 -1.35 4.26 9.28
N ALA A 158 -1.89 3.05 9.40
CA ALA A 158 -2.73 2.44 8.37
C ALA A 158 -4.00 3.26 8.10
N ILE A 159 -4.63 3.81 9.14
CA ILE A 159 -5.83 4.64 9.00
C ILE A 159 -5.52 6.09 8.59
N GLU A 160 -4.38 6.65 9.00
CA GLU A 160 -3.97 8.01 8.64
C GLU A 160 -3.78 8.19 7.12
N VAL A 161 -3.25 7.17 6.44
CA VAL A 161 -3.11 7.17 4.97
C VAL A 161 -4.44 7.47 4.26
N LEU A 162 -5.56 7.07 4.85
CA LEU A 162 -6.90 7.29 4.29
C LEU A 162 -7.38 8.74 4.42
N GLN A 163 -6.97 9.43 5.50
CA GLN A 163 -7.31 10.85 5.69
C GLN A 163 -6.50 11.74 4.75
N ALA A 164 -5.26 11.34 4.42
CA ALA A 164 -4.42 12.06 3.46
C ALA A 164 -4.87 11.91 2.00
N VAL A 165 -5.56 10.80 1.66
CA VAL A 165 -6.05 10.50 0.29
C VAL A 165 -7.46 11.04 0.04
N ASN A 166 -8.15 11.57 1.05
CA ASN A 166 -9.42 12.29 0.88
C ASN A 166 -9.17 13.79 0.61
N PRO A 167 -9.32 14.29 -0.63
CA PRO A 167 -9.20 15.71 -0.88
C PRO A 167 -10.39 16.46 -0.27
N LYS A 168 -10.13 17.69 0.18
CA LYS A 168 -10.93 18.62 1.00
C LYS A 168 -12.37 18.96 0.53
N ASN A 169 -12.96 18.28 -0.45
CA ASN A 169 -14.19 18.70 -1.13
C ASN A 169 -15.36 17.69 -1.07
N GLY A 170 -15.43 16.83 -0.06
CA GLY A 170 -16.57 15.89 0.07
C GLY A 170 -16.69 14.87 -1.07
N GLN A 171 -15.63 14.68 -1.84
CA GLN A 171 -15.56 13.58 -2.80
C GLN A 171 -15.41 12.28 -2.02
N THR A 172 -16.24 11.30 -2.37
CA THR A 172 -16.08 9.90 -1.98
C THR A 172 -14.62 9.51 -2.10
N THR A 173 -14.06 8.91 -1.06
CA THR A 173 -12.75 8.25 -1.08
C THR A 173 -12.64 7.54 -2.42
N ASN A 174 -11.71 7.94 -3.29
CA ASN A 174 -11.60 7.32 -4.59
C ASN A 174 -10.96 5.95 -4.36
N THR A 175 -11.75 4.99 -3.88
CA THR A 175 -11.35 3.63 -3.56
C THR A 175 -10.70 2.98 -4.76
N SER A 176 -10.94 3.46 -5.99
CA SER A 176 -10.26 3.04 -7.22
C SER A 176 -8.74 3.24 -7.23
N SER A 177 -8.18 4.11 -6.37
CA SER A 177 -6.72 4.19 -6.22
C SER A 177 -6.14 3.01 -5.43
N PHE A 178 -7.01 2.30 -4.70
CA PHE A 178 -6.70 1.10 -3.95
C PHE A 178 -7.39 -0.10 -4.62
N ASN A 179 -6.82 -1.29 -4.50
CA ASN A 179 -7.49 -2.49 -5.00
C ASN A 179 -8.55 -2.99 -4.00
N VAL A 180 -9.43 -2.08 -3.56
CA VAL A 180 -10.40 -2.27 -2.48
C VAL A 180 -11.78 -1.89 -2.98
N VAL A 181 -12.75 -2.78 -2.77
CA VAL A 181 -14.15 -2.56 -3.12
C VAL A 181 -14.97 -2.67 -1.85
N VAL A 182 -15.76 -1.63 -1.57
CA VAL A 182 -16.78 -1.62 -0.52
C VAL A 182 -18.09 -1.24 -1.20
N LYS A 183 -19.03 -2.19 -1.26
CA LYS A 183 -20.28 -1.99 -2.00
C LYS A 183 -21.22 -1.06 -1.25
N ASP A 184 -22.15 -0.46 -1.99
CA ASP A 184 -23.30 0.22 -1.40
C ASP A 184 -24.12 -0.78 -0.55
N PRO A 185 -24.69 -0.32 0.59
CA PRO A 185 -25.49 -1.21 1.44
C PRO A 185 -26.71 -1.72 0.67
N VAL A 186 -26.91 -3.03 0.67
CA VAL A 186 -28.15 -3.66 0.23
C VAL A 186 -29.13 -3.58 1.40
N ILE A 187 -30.21 -2.82 1.21
CA ILE A 187 -31.23 -2.61 2.23
C ILE A 187 -32.36 -3.62 2.01
N SER A 188 -32.64 -4.41 3.03
CA SER A 188 -33.77 -5.33 3.09
C SER A 188 -34.58 -5.07 4.36
N THR A 189 -35.66 -5.82 4.59
CA THR A 189 -36.48 -5.66 5.80
C THR A 189 -36.63 -7.00 6.49
N ASP A 190 -36.45 -7.03 7.81
CA ASP A 190 -36.65 -8.24 8.59
C ASP A 190 -38.15 -8.55 8.80
N ALA A 191 -38.44 -9.70 9.43
CA ALA A 191 -39.80 -10.13 9.75
C ALA A 191 -40.58 -9.16 10.66
N LYS A 192 -39.90 -8.22 11.32
CA LYS A 192 -40.48 -7.22 12.23
C LYS A 192 -40.56 -5.82 11.59
N GLY A 193 -40.26 -5.69 10.30
CA GLY A 193 -40.32 -4.41 9.59
C GLY A 193 -39.09 -3.50 9.80
N ARG A 194 -37.99 -4.03 10.36
CA ARG A 194 -36.75 -3.26 10.60
C ARG A 194 -35.83 -3.35 9.39
N GLU A 195 -35.19 -2.24 9.05
CA GLU A 195 -34.26 -2.19 7.92
C GLU A 195 -32.98 -2.97 8.23
N VAL A 196 -32.65 -3.92 7.37
CA VAL A 196 -31.46 -4.75 7.45
C VAL A 196 -30.46 -4.29 6.40
N TYR A 197 -29.29 -3.86 6.85
CA TYR A 197 -28.22 -3.37 5.99
C TYR A 197 -27.19 -4.47 5.82
N GLN A 198 -26.89 -4.82 4.57
CA GLN A 198 -25.78 -5.70 4.21
C GLN A 198 -24.73 -4.95 3.41
N VAL A 199 -23.48 -4.98 3.85
CA VAL A 199 -22.33 -4.35 3.18
C VAL A 199 -21.29 -5.42 2.87
N ASP A 200 -21.08 -5.69 1.59
CA ASP A 200 -20.01 -6.57 1.12
C ASP A 200 -18.73 -5.75 0.86
N TYR A 201 -17.59 -6.38 1.11
CA TYR A 201 -16.28 -5.81 0.79
C TYR A 201 -15.31 -6.87 0.29
N SER A 202 -14.34 -6.43 -0.51
CA SER A 202 -13.27 -7.29 -1.01
C SER A 202 -12.01 -6.49 -1.32
N TYR A 203 -10.83 -7.09 -1.15
CA TYR A 203 -9.57 -6.52 -1.63
C TYR A 203 -8.56 -7.59 -2.01
N ASN A 204 -7.64 -7.25 -2.91
CA ASN A 204 -6.58 -8.17 -3.33
C ASN A 204 -5.20 -7.52 -3.22
N LEU A 205 -4.24 -8.30 -2.74
CA LEU A 205 -2.83 -7.95 -2.64
C LEU A 205 -2.00 -8.99 -3.37
N ASP A 206 -0.92 -8.58 -4.01
CA ASP A 206 0.06 -9.49 -4.59
C ASP A 206 1.41 -9.44 -3.84
N GLY A 207 2.33 -10.32 -4.21
CA GLY A 207 3.65 -10.39 -3.59
C GLY A 207 4.45 -9.11 -3.80
N VAL A 208 4.15 -8.33 -4.84
CA VAL A 208 4.75 -7.02 -5.07
C VAL A 208 4.21 -6.02 -4.05
N ASP A 209 2.92 -6.03 -3.74
CA ASP A 209 2.33 -5.17 -2.72
C ASP A 209 2.93 -5.42 -1.33
N PHE A 210 3.21 -6.69 -0.99
CA PHE A 210 3.93 -7.05 0.24
C PHE A 210 5.44 -6.76 0.20
N GLY A 211 6.02 -6.54 -0.99
CA GLY A 211 7.45 -6.35 -1.17
C GLY A 211 8.26 -7.66 -1.18
N LEU A 212 7.66 -8.81 -1.45
CA LEU A 212 8.36 -10.10 -1.48
C LEU A 212 9.37 -10.18 -2.64
N GLN A 213 10.63 -10.47 -2.35
CA GLN A 213 11.70 -10.43 -3.35
C GLN A 213 11.59 -11.57 -4.39
N HIS A 214 11.18 -12.75 -3.96
CA HIS A 214 11.24 -13.99 -4.74
C HIS A 214 9.86 -14.53 -5.14
N PHE A 215 8.78 -13.98 -4.60
CA PHE A 215 7.42 -14.52 -4.75
C PHE A 215 6.40 -13.47 -5.21
N PRO A 216 6.64 -12.79 -6.35
CA PRO A 216 5.76 -11.71 -6.80
C PRO A 216 4.36 -12.19 -7.20
N THR A 217 4.19 -13.47 -7.50
CA THR A 217 2.92 -14.09 -7.90
C THR A 217 2.08 -14.60 -6.72
N LEU A 218 2.59 -14.53 -5.48
CA LEU A 218 1.79 -14.84 -4.31
C LEU A 218 0.65 -13.82 -4.21
N GLY A 219 -0.59 -14.27 -4.21
CA GLY A 219 -1.77 -13.42 -4.09
C GLY A 219 -2.49 -13.67 -2.77
N LEU A 220 -3.03 -12.63 -2.16
CA LEU A 220 -4.01 -12.70 -1.09
C LEU A 220 -5.30 -12.05 -1.60
N ALA A 221 -6.38 -12.84 -1.63
CA ALA A 221 -7.72 -12.35 -1.88
C ALA A 221 -8.52 -12.38 -0.57
N VAL A 222 -9.13 -11.25 -0.23
CA VAL A 222 -9.97 -11.10 0.95
C VAL A 222 -11.38 -10.75 0.50
N ASP A 223 -12.33 -11.54 0.97
CA ASP A 223 -13.76 -11.33 0.77
C ASP A 223 -14.46 -11.30 2.13
N GLY A 224 -15.39 -10.38 2.33
CA GLY A 224 -16.17 -10.32 3.55
C GLY A 224 -17.51 -9.63 3.36
N SER A 225 -18.37 -9.81 4.35
CA SER A 225 -19.68 -9.18 4.39
C SER A 225 -20.11 -8.96 5.82
N CYS A 226 -20.80 -7.85 6.06
CA CYS A 226 -21.39 -7.49 7.34
C CYS A 226 -22.88 -7.23 7.15
N ILE A 227 -23.72 -7.82 8.01
CA ILE A 227 -25.16 -7.63 8.02
C ILE A 227 -25.63 -7.18 9.41
N THR A 228 -26.59 -6.26 9.48
CA THR A 228 -27.21 -5.86 10.75
C THR A 228 -28.01 -7.01 11.35
N GLU A 229 -27.73 -7.36 12.60
CA GLU A 229 -28.37 -8.42 13.36
C GLU A 229 -29.07 -7.84 14.58
N TYR A 230 -30.40 -7.96 14.59
CA TYR A 230 -31.27 -7.43 15.64
C TYR A 230 -31.71 -8.48 16.66
N GLY A 231 -31.49 -9.77 16.38
CA GLY A 231 -31.85 -10.88 17.25
C GLY A 231 -30.92 -11.04 18.46
N TRP A 232 -29.74 -10.42 18.43
CA TRP A 232 -28.80 -10.43 19.55
C TRP A 232 -29.10 -9.37 20.59
N TYR A 233 -29.91 -8.36 20.28
CA TYR A 233 -30.36 -7.37 21.26
C TYR A 233 -31.36 -8.01 22.23
N SER A 234 -31.07 -7.93 23.53
CA SER A 234 -31.90 -8.50 24.58
C SER A 234 -32.82 -7.46 25.20
N THR A 235 -32.24 -6.44 25.83
CA THR A 235 -32.97 -5.40 26.54
C THR A 235 -32.12 -4.14 26.72
N SER A 236 -32.76 -3.07 27.18
CA SER A 236 -32.09 -1.85 27.64
C SER A 236 -32.50 -1.56 29.08
N GLU A 237 -31.51 -1.33 29.94
CA GLU A 237 -31.70 -1.00 31.35
C GLU A 237 -31.24 0.43 31.62
N VAL A 238 -31.94 1.16 32.48
CA VAL A 238 -31.55 2.52 32.88
C VAL A 238 -31.08 2.47 34.32
N ASP A 239 -29.84 2.88 34.59
CA ASP A 239 -29.37 3.01 35.96
C ASP A 239 -30.07 4.22 36.62
N PRO A 240 -30.86 4.01 37.68
CA PRO A 240 -31.64 5.07 38.32
C PRO A 240 -30.77 6.17 38.95
N ASN A 241 -29.50 5.90 39.26
CA ASN A 241 -28.61 6.87 39.91
C ASN A 241 -27.91 7.79 38.90
N THR A 242 -27.50 7.25 37.77
CA THR A 242 -26.74 7.97 36.75
C THR A 242 -27.57 8.38 35.55
N ASN A 243 -28.78 7.84 35.42
CA ASN A 243 -29.65 7.96 34.25
C ASN A 243 -28.99 7.48 32.95
N VAL A 244 -27.99 6.61 33.05
CA VAL A 244 -27.30 5.99 31.91
C VAL A 244 -28.07 4.76 31.45
N THR A 245 -28.31 4.66 30.15
CA THR A 245 -28.88 3.46 29.52
C THR A 245 -27.77 2.49 29.13
N TYR A 246 -27.97 1.23 29.49
CA TYR A 246 -27.16 0.08 29.10
C TYR A 246 -27.96 -0.76 28.12
N ASP A 247 -27.45 -0.96 26.92
CA ASP A 247 -27.97 -1.96 26.01
C ASP A 247 -27.25 -3.29 26.27
N ILE A 248 -28.01 -4.36 26.43
CA ILE A 248 -27.52 -5.71 26.70
C ILE A 248 -27.72 -6.57 25.45
N TYR A 249 -26.64 -7.21 25.00
CA TYR A 249 -26.63 -8.11 23.85
C TYR A 249 -26.18 -9.52 24.23
N HIS A 250 -26.74 -10.51 23.55
CA HIS A 250 -26.31 -11.92 23.56
C HIS A 250 -25.65 -12.25 22.22
N PRO A 251 -24.32 -12.12 22.09
CA PRO A 251 -23.61 -12.41 20.85
C PRO A 251 -23.94 -13.82 20.34
N TYR A 252 -24.21 -13.95 19.05
CA TYR A 252 -24.58 -15.22 18.42
C TYR A 252 -25.80 -15.93 19.05
N GLY A 253 -26.63 -15.20 19.80
CA GLY A 253 -27.79 -15.76 20.50
C GLY A 253 -27.42 -16.64 21.70
N ILE A 254 -26.19 -16.54 22.21
CA ILE A 254 -25.71 -17.32 23.35
C ILE A 254 -26.06 -16.57 24.65
N GLU A 255 -27.10 -17.03 25.35
CA GLU A 255 -27.62 -16.35 26.57
C GLU A 255 -26.61 -16.27 27.72
N THR A 256 -25.61 -17.16 27.76
CA THR A 256 -24.57 -17.14 28.79
C THR A 256 -23.51 -16.07 28.56
N GLU A 257 -23.48 -15.48 27.36
CA GLU A 257 -22.54 -14.44 27.00
C GLU A 257 -23.27 -13.11 26.90
N ASN A 258 -22.85 -12.15 27.73
CA ASN A 258 -23.45 -10.83 27.77
C ASN A 258 -22.41 -9.80 27.37
N LEU A 259 -22.76 -8.97 26.39
CA LEU A 259 -22.03 -7.76 26.06
C LEU A 259 -22.92 -6.57 26.38
N THR A 260 -22.41 -5.64 27.17
CA THR A 260 -23.10 -4.41 27.53
C THR A 260 -22.44 -3.22 26.87
N VAL A 261 -23.22 -2.31 26.30
CA VAL A 261 -22.74 -1.03 25.76
C VAL A 261 -23.54 0.12 26.35
N SER A 262 -22.88 1.25 26.57
CA SER A 262 -23.45 2.39 27.28
C SER A 262 -22.75 3.71 26.95
N LEU A 263 -23.31 4.82 27.43
CA LEU A 263 -22.63 6.12 27.41
C LEU A 263 -21.31 6.13 28.22
N SER A 264 -21.18 5.23 29.21
CA SER A 264 -20.02 5.15 30.11
C SER A 264 -18.78 4.53 29.47
N ASP A 265 -18.93 3.84 28.33
CA ASP A 265 -17.81 3.16 27.65
C ASP A 265 -16.79 4.15 27.08
N GLY A 266 -17.24 5.37 26.80
CA GLY A 266 -16.41 6.41 26.21
C GLY A 266 -17.24 7.54 25.65
N LYS A 267 -16.61 8.71 25.54
CA LYS A 267 -17.23 9.92 24.99
C LYS A 267 -17.69 9.75 23.54
N PRO A 268 -16.79 9.46 22.58
CA PRO A 268 -17.18 9.24 21.18
C PRO A 268 -17.94 7.92 21.02
N PRO A 269 -18.68 7.72 19.91
CA PRO A 269 -19.13 6.40 19.49
C PRO A 269 -17.94 5.44 19.38
N LEU A 270 -18.13 4.18 19.79
CA LEU A 270 -17.08 3.17 19.74
C LEU A 270 -17.68 1.80 19.44
N ALA A 271 -16.93 0.94 18.75
CA ALA A 271 -17.37 -0.39 18.42
C ALA A 271 -16.57 -1.43 19.21
N PHE A 272 -17.28 -2.39 19.81
CA PHE A 272 -16.69 -3.57 20.41
C PHE A 272 -16.71 -4.72 19.41
N ILE A 273 -15.55 -5.33 19.17
CA ILE A 273 -15.44 -6.50 18.31
C ILE A 273 -15.43 -7.76 19.17
N TYR A 274 -16.34 -8.67 18.86
CA TYR A 274 -16.47 -9.96 19.51
C TYR A 274 -16.19 -11.08 18.49
N VAL A 275 -15.31 -12.00 18.84
CA VAL A 275 -14.99 -13.18 18.03
C VAL A 275 -15.40 -14.40 18.85
N PRO A 276 -16.32 -15.26 18.35
CA PRO A 276 -16.81 -16.38 19.12
C PRO A 276 -15.69 -17.41 19.31
N GLN A 277 -15.74 -18.13 20.44
CA GLN A 277 -14.75 -19.15 20.74
C GLN A 277 -14.91 -20.36 19.80
N ASN A 278 -13.80 -21.03 19.47
CA ASN A 278 -13.76 -22.23 18.61
C ASN A 278 -14.16 -22.00 17.15
N GLN A 279 -13.61 -20.97 16.52
CA GLN A 279 -13.68 -20.87 15.06
C GLN A 279 -12.66 -21.81 14.41
N SER A 280 -13.16 -22.69 13.55
CA SER A 280 -12.34 -23.55 12.70
C SER A 280 -12.85 -23.44 11.27
N GLY A 281 -11.96 -23.12 10.34
CA GLY A 281 -12.31 -22.99 8.92
C GLY A 281 -11.68 -21.77 8.25
N ALA A 282 -11.87 -21.71 6.93
CA ALA A 282 -11.38 -20.62 6.08
C ALA A 282 -12.17 -19.32 6.26
N ASN A 283 -13.39 -19.42 6.77
CA ASN A 283 -14.28 -18.29 6.99
C ASN A 283 -14.35 -17.97 8.48
N ILE A 284 -13.92 -16.77 8.85
CA ILE A 284 -13.88 -16.28 10.23
C ILE A 284 -15.04 -15.30 10.43
N SER A 285 -15.97 -15.65 11.31
CA SER A 285 -17.10 -14.79 11.67
C SER A 285 -16.78 -13.95 12.90
N PHE A 286 -17.18 -12.69 12.91
CA PHE A 286 -17.02 -11.78 14.04
C PHE A 286 -18.23 -10.85 14.14
N ALA A 287 -18.46 -10.34 15.33
CA ALA A 287 -19.56 -9.43 15.61
C ALA A 287 -19.00 -8.04 15.99
N SER A 288 -19.68 -6.99 15.57
CA SER A 288 -19.38 -5.61 15.95
C SER A 288 -20.59 -4.98 16.64
N PHE A 289 -20.40 -4.51 17.86
CA PHE A 289 -21.44 -3.88 18.67
C PHE A 289 -21.13 -2.40 18.84
N ILE A 290 -22.03 -1.54 18.39
CA ILE A 290 -21.86 -0.09 18.52
C ILE A 290 -22.31 0.36 19.90
N SER A 291 -21.41 1.02 20.63
CA SER A 291 -21.75 1.87 21.76
C SER A 291 -22.01 3.26 21.23
N SER A 292 -23.27 3.51 20.83
CA SER A 292 -23.77 4.82 20.39
C SER A 292 -24.95 5.31 21.22
N VAL A 293 -25.58 4.43 22.01
CA VAL A 293 -26.75 4.71 22.85
C VAL A 293 -26.58 5.98 23.70
N GLN A 294 -27.65 6.78 23.81
CA GLN A 294 -27.73 8.05 24.53
C GLN A 294 -26.75 9.16 24.09
N ARG A 295 -25.94 8.94 23.05
CA ARG A 295 -25.05 10.00 22.54
C ARG A 295 -25.88 11.07 21.83
N ARG A 296 -25.42 12.31 21.95
CA ARG A 296 -26.13 13.49 21.47
C ARG A 296 -25.70 13.83 20.05
N SER A 297 -26.65 14.27 19.25
CA SER A 297 -26.36 14.79 17.92
C SER A 297 -27.06 16.12 17.66
N PHE A 298 -26.41 16.96 16.86
CA PHE A 298 -26.98 18.21 16.37
C PHE A 298 -27.72 18.04 15.03
N THR A 299 -27.68 16.84 14.43
CA THR A 299 -28.43 16.47 13.23
C THR A 299 -29.24 15.19 13.47
N PRO A 300 -30.36 14.99 12.75
CA PRO A 300 -31.08 13.73 12.80
C PRO A 300 -30.33 12.63 12.03
N GLY A 301 -30.15 11.46 12.65
CA GLY A 301 -29.60 10.27 12.01
C GLY A 301 -30.69 9.25 11.66
N THR A 302 -30.55 8.61 10.49
CA THR A 302 -31.45 7.53 10.01
C THR A 302 -30.77 6.18 9.92
N ASP A 303 -29.44 6.13 9.92
CA ASP A 303 -28.67 4.88 9.86
C ASP A 303 -28.95 3.99 11.09
N PRO A 304 -29.09 2.66 10.95
CA PRO A 304 -29.47 1.79 12.07
C PRO A 304 -28.60 1.92 13.32
N TRP A 305 -27.29 2.19 13.19
CA TRP A 305 -26.36 2.41 14.31
C TRP A 305 -26.47 3.80 14.94
N TYR A 306 -26.90 4.78 14.17
CA TYR A 306 -26.94 6.20 14.56
C TYR A 306 -28.35 6.78 14.55
N LEU A 307 -29.37 5.93 14.56
CA LEU A 307 -30.77 6.34 14.52
C LEU A 307 -31.10 7.17 15.76
N THR A 308 -31.54 8.40 15.52
CA THR A 308 -31.81 9.36 16.60
C THR A 308 -33.29 9.66 16.78
N GLN A 309 -33.66 10.08 17.99
CA GLN A 309 -34.94 10.74 18.27
C GLN A 309 -34.72 12.20 18.71
N PRO A 310 -35.70 13.09 18.48
CA PRO A 310 -35.66 14.44 19.04
C PRO A 310 -35.63 14.41 20.56
N THR A 311 -34.87 15.33 21.16
CA THR A 311 -34.74 15.48 22.60
C THR A 311 -34.99 16.93 23.01
N SER A 312 -35.75 17.15 24.08
CA SER A 312 -36.08 18.49 24.56
C SER A 312 -35.09 18.95 25.62
N GLY A 313 -34.66 20.20 25.56
CA GLY A 313 -33.95 20.86 26.67
C GLY A 313 -32.43 20.84 26.60
N GLU A 314 -31.82 20.62 25.43
CA GLU A 314 -30.37 20.78 25.27
C GLU A 314 -30.01 22.23 24.86
N PRO A 315 -29.34 23.02 25.73
CA PRO A 315 -28.96 24.42 25.44
C PRO A 315 -27.91 24.63 24.32
N ASN A 316 -27.14 23.61 23.97
CA ASN A 316 -26.02 23.60 23.04
C ASN A 316 -26.39 23.21 21.60
N GLY A 317 -27.69 23.06 21.30
CA GLY A 317 -28.17 22.75 19.95
C GLY A 317 -28.09 21.29 19.53
N ALA A 318 -27.75 20.38 20.45
CA ALA A 318 -27.77 18.94 20.22
C ALA A 318 -29.19 18.37 20.46
N ALA A 319 -30.09 18.71 19.54
CA ALA A 319 -31.53 18.42 19.64
C ALA A 319 -31.91 16.96 19.40
N TYR A 320 -30.93 16.06 19.22
CA TYR A 320 -31.15 14.65 18.93
C TYR A 320 -30.35 13.75 19.87
N GLU A 321 -30.88 12.57 20.13
CA GLU A 321 -30.26 11.55 20.97
C GLU A 321 -30.39 10.18 20.29
N VAL A 322 -29.31 9.40 20.28
CA VAL A 322 -29.30 8.06 19.69
C VAL A 322 -30.19 7.12 20.53
N LEU A 323 -31.09 6.42 19.85
CA LEU A 323 -32.02 5.49 20.46
C LEU A 323 -31.29 4.26 21.04
N PRO A 324 -31.80 3.66 22.12
CA PRO A 324 -31.34 2.35 22.56
C PRO A 324 -31.68 1.24 21.55
N GLY A 325 -31.07 0.07 21.74
CA GLY A 325 -31.31 -1.15 20.96
C GLY A 325 -30.89 -1.03 19.51
N ARG A 326 -29.70 -0.46 19.27
CA ARG A 326 -29.11 -0.42 17.92
C ARG A 326 -28.66 -1.84 17.52
N PRO A 327 -28.78 -2.25 16.24
CA PRO A 327 -28.39 -3.60 15.85
C PRO A 327 -26.87 -3.80 15.98
N ALA A 328 -26.46 -5.03 16.28
CA ALA A 328 -25.08 -5.44 16.08
C ALA A 328 -24.83 -5.65 14.57
N LEU A 329 -23.56 -5.74 14.15
CA LEU A 329 -23.21 -6.30 12.86
C LEU A 329 -22.72 -7.73 13.04
N SER A 330 -23.32 -8.66 12.31
CA SER A 330 -22.79 -10.00 12.09
C SER A 330 -21.94 -9.97 10.83
N CYS A 331 -20.63 -10.15 10.99
CA CYS A 331 -19.67 -10.09 9.91
C CYS A 331 -18.98 -11.44 9.70
N TRP A 332 -18.51 -11.66 8.49
CA TRP A 332 -17.61 -12.77 8.17
C TRP A 332 -16.55 -12.30 7.17
N GLN A 333 -15.37 -12.92 7.25
CA GLN A 333 -14.27 -12.67 6.33
C GLN A 333 -13.55 -13.98 5.99
N GLN A 334 -13.20 -14.13 4.72
CA GLN A 334 -12.42 -15.24 4.20
C GLN A 334 -11.15 -14.71 3.53
N ASP A 335 -10.01 -15.23 3.98
CA ASP A 335 -8.68 -14.87 3.47
C ASP A 335 -8.11 -16.05 2.68
N THR A 336 -7.99 -15.88 1.36
CA THR A 336 -7.53 -16.93 0.44
C THR A 336 -6.19 -16.55 -0.18
N TRP A 337 -5.17 -17.36 0.12
CA TRP A 337 -3.84 -17.25 -0.46
C TRP A 337 -3.75 -18.07 -1.74
N THR A 338 -3.11 -17.51 -2.76
CA THR A 338 -2.95 -18.14 -4.06
C THR A 338 -1.50 -18.13 -4.53
N HIS A 339 -1.01 -19.25 -5.04
CA HIS A 339 0.31 -19.34 -5.66
C HIS A 339 0.31 -20.44 -6.73
N ASN A 340 0.77 -20.12 -7.95
CA ASN A 340 0.85 -21.06 -9.08
C ASN A 340 -0.45 -21.85 -9.35
N GLY A 341 -1.61 -21.21 -9.18
CA GLY A 341 -2.92 -21.84 -9.39
C GLY A 341 -3.45 -22.68 -8.22
N LEU A 342 -2.67 -22.85 -7.14
CA LEU A 342 -3.15 -23.42 -5.88
C LEU A 342 -3.74 -22.31 -5.02
N ALA A 343 -4.87 -22.59 -4.37
CA ALA A 343 -5.54 -21.69 -3.44
C ALA A 343 -5.68 -22.37 -2.08
N LYS A 344 -5.26 -21.69 -1.00
CA LYS A 344 -5.28 -22.18 0.37
C LYS A 344 -5.71 -21.08 1.35
N PRO A 345 -6.43 -21.42 2.43
CA PRO A 345 -6.72 -20.47 3.48
C PRO A 345 -5.47 -20.10 4.28
N ALA A 346 -5.51 -18.99 5.03
CA ALA A 346 -4.37 -18.47 5.80
C ALA A 346 -3.71 -19.49 6.74
N PHE A 347 -4.47 -20.36 7.39
CA PHE A 347 -3.94 -21.37 8.31
C PHE A 347 -3.21 -22.53 7.61
N GLU A 348 -3.49 -22.79 6.32
CA GLU A 348 -2.83 -23.81 5.49
C GLU A 348 -1.77 -23.22 4.55
N MET A 349 -1.34 -21.97 4.77
CA MET A 349 -0.43 -21.27 3.86
C MET A 349 0.91 -22.01 3.65
N GLU A 350 1.38 -22.78 4.63
CA GLU A 350 2.57 -23.64 4.49
C GLU A 350 2.47 -24.65 3.34
N GLN A 351 1.26 -25.15 3.08
CA GLN A 351 1.02 -26.14 2.02
C GLN A 351 1.16 -25.57 0.62
N LEU A 352 1.22 -24.23 0.48
CA LEU A 352 1.52 -23.60 -0.81
C LEU A 352 2.99 -23.79 -1.22
N GLY A 353 3.87 -24.12 -0.27
CA GLY A 353 5.31 -24.30 -0.52
C GLY A 353 5.99 -23.05 -1.10
N ALA A 354 5.36 -21.89 -0.96
CA ALA A 354 5.73 -20.66 -1.65
C ALA A 354 6.65 -19.76 -0.82
N LEU A 355 6.71 -19.91 0.50
CA LEU A 355 7.40 -18.97 1.38
C LEU A 355 8.41 -19.68 2.30
N PRO A 356 9.55 -19.03 2.63
CA PRO A 356 10.42 -19.46 3.72
C PRO A 356 9.66 -19.57 5.04
N PRO A 357 10.01 -20.50 5.94
CA PRO A 357 9.31 -20.70 7.21
C PRO A 357 9.19 -19.41 8.04
N ALA A 358 10.22 -18.56 8.04
CA ALA A 358 10.19 -17.29 8.77
C ALA A 358 9.05 -16.35 8.30
N LEU A 359 8.87 -16.21 6.98
CA LEU A 359 7.80 -15.37 6.42
C LEU A 359 6.43 -16.00 6.62
N VAL A 360 6.34 -17.33 6.61
CA VAL A 360 5.11 -18.02 7.00
C VAL A 360 4.72 -17.66 8.42
N ASP A 361 5.66 -17.72 9.38
CA ASP A 361 5.41 -17.37 10.78
C ASP A 361 4.94 -15.91 10.92
N VAL A 362 5.54 -14.99 10.17
CA VAL A 362 5.13 -13.56 10.17
C VAL A 362 3.68 -13.41 9.71
N PHE A 363 3.32 -13.99 8.56
CA PHE A 363 1.96 -13.88 8.05
C PHE A 363 0.95 -14.62 8.93
N LYS A 364 1.30 -15.78 9.49
CA LYS A 364 0.43 -16.46 10.46
C LYS A 364 0.21 -15.62 11.72
N ALA A 365 1.26 -15.00 12.26
CA ALA A 365 1.13 -14.13 13.42
C ALA A 365 0.26 -12.89 13.14
N ALA A 366 0.40 -12.29 11.95
CA ALA A 366 -0.29 -11.04 11.60
C ALA A 366 -1.70 -11.22 11.01
N LEU A 367 -1.94 -12.32 10.27
CA LEU A 367 -3.09 -12.56 9.38
C LEU A 367 -3.79 -13.90 9.64
N SER A 368 -3.54 -14.56 10.77
CA SER A 368 -4.35 -15.72 11.19
C SER A 368 -5.78 -15.34 11.57
N VAL A 369 -6.00 -14.07 11.92
CA VAL A 369 -7.30 -13.48 12.22
C VAL A 369 -7.49 -12.28 11.27
N PRO A 370 -8.71 -12.03 10.75
CA PRO A 370 -9.01 -10.90 9.89
C PRO A 370 -8.40 -9.60 10.40
N ARG A 371 -7.60 -8.94 9.55
CA ARG A 371 -6.86 -7.74 9.96
C ARG A 371 -7.79 -6.62 10.45
N ILE A 372 -9.02 -6.58 9.96
CA ILE A 372 -10.07 -5.65 10.41
C ILE A 372 -10.38 -5.76 11.91
N ILE A 373 -10.33 -6.96 12.49
CA ILE A 373 -10.58 -7.22 13.92
C ILE A 373 -9.46 -6.61 14.75
N ASN A 374 -8.21 -6.96 14.45
CA ASN A 374 -7.04 -6.46 15.17
C ASN A 374 -6.91 -4.94 15.04
N LEU A 375 -7.22 -4.39 13.86
CA LEU A 375 -7.25 -2.96 13.61
C LEU A 375 -8.30 -2.26 14.51
N ALA A 376 -9.54 -2.74 14.50
CA ALA A 376 -10.62 -2.15 15.29
C ALA A 376 -10.34 -2.24 16.80
N GLN A 377 -9.88 -3.38 17.29
CA GLN A 377 -9.54 -3.58 18.71
C GLN A 377 -8.36 -2.72 19.17
N ALA A 378 -7.32 -2.56 18.34
CA ALA A 378 -6.17 -1.74 18.69
C ALA A 378 -6.50 -0.23 18.70
N LEU A 379 -7.37 0.23 17.79
CA LEU A 379 -7.69 1.64 17.65
C LEU A 379 -8.79 2.13 18.58
N GLY A 380 -9.64 1.23 19.09
CA GLY A 380 -10.72 1.56 20.01
C GLY A 380 -11.60 2.70 19.48
N THR A 381 -11.60 3.83 20.18
CA THR A 381 -12.38 5.03 19.81
C THR A 381 -11.96 5.68 18.49
N SER A 382 -10.75 5.42 17.98
CA SER A 382 -10.28 6.01 16.71
C SER A 382 -10.58 5.13 15.48
N ALA A 383 -11.15 3.94 15.71
CA ALA A 383 -11.46 2.96 14.68
C ALA A 383 -12.57 3.46 13.74
N LEU A 384 -13.64 4.02 14.32
CA LEU A 384 -14.81 4.51 13.58
C LEU A 384 -14.56 5.90 12.98
N LYS A 385 -15.18 6.16 11.83
CA LYS A 385 -15.18 7.47 11.19
C LYS A 385 -16.09 8.45 11.93
N SER A 386 -17.24 7.97 12.40
CA SER A 386 -18.21 8.70 13.23
C SER A 386 -17.61 9.27 14.52
N ALA A 387 -16.66 8.54 15.10
CA ALA A 387 -15.90 8.99 16.27
C ALA A 387 -14.91 10.12 15.97
N ALA A 388 -14.29 10.12 14.78
CA ALA A 388 -13.25 11.10 14.43
C ALA A 388 -13.75 12.54 14.33
N THR A 389 -15.05 12.73 14.09
CA THR A 389 -15.70 14.05 14.01
C THR A 389 -16.50 14.41 15.26
N SER A 390 -16.41 13.59 16.32
CA SER A 390 -17.14 13.82 17.56
C SER A 390 -16.37 14.73 18.52
N GLN A 391 -17.10 15.50 19.33
CA GLN A 391 -16.55 16.30 20.42
C GLN A 391 -17.25 15.92 21.71
N GLY A 392 -16.56 15.16 22.56
CA GLY A 392 -17.19 14.61 23.77
C GLY A 392 -18.28 13.61 23.39
N TYR A 393 -19.50 13.82 23.89
CA TYR A 393 -20.67 12.99 23.58
C TYR A 393 -21.48 13.51 22.38
N TYR A 394 -21.03 14.58 21.73
CA TYR A 394 -21.69 15.23 20.61
C TYR A 394 -21.07 14.81 19.28
N PHE A 395 -21.89 14.44 18.30
CA PHE A 395 -21.42 14.08 16.95
C PHE A 395 -22.49 14.40 15.89
N ASP A 396 -22.13 14.30 14.61
CA ASP A 396 -23.07 14.45 13.49
C ASP A 396 -23.64 13.08 13.09
N ALA A 397 -24.90 12.80 13.46
CA ALA A 397 -25.54 11.53 13.15
C ALA A 397 -25.93 11.42 11.68
N ALA A 398 -26.28 12.53 11.03
CA ALA A 398 -26.58 12.55 9.59
C ALA A 398 -25.35 12.24 8.72
N ALA A 399 -24.16 12.67 9.15
CA ALA A 399 -22.90 12.37 8.46
C ALA A 399 -22.31 10.99 8.82
N SER A 400 -22.87 10.29 9.81
CA SER A 400 -22.38 8.99 10.29
C SER A 400 -23.20 7.84 9.70
N SER A 401 -22.53 6.77 9.26
CA SER A 401 -23.20 5.58 8.74
C SER A 401 -22.36 4.32 8.92
N ILE A 402 -23.02 3.16 9.03
CA ILE A 402 -22.37 1.83 9.06
C ILE A 402 -21.41 1.69 7.88
N ARG A 403 -21.85 2.08 6.68
CA ARG A 403 -21.04 2.01 5.47
C ARG A 403 -19.74 2.81 5.60
N ALA A 404 -19.82 4.06 6.05
CA ALA A 404 -18.65 4.93 6.11
C ALA A 404 -17.64 4.47 7.18
N ASP A 405 -18.12 3.87 8.26
CA ASP A 405 -17.27 3.24 9.29
C ASP A 405 -16.63 1.96 8.78
N LEU A 406 -17.40 1.07 8.14
CA LEU A 406 -16.88 -0.16 7.53
C LEU A 406 -15.87 0.16 6.42
N GLU A 407 -16.14 1.15 5.56
CA GLU A 407 -15.20 1.56 4.52
C GLU A 407 -13.85 2.00 5.11
N ARG A 408 -13.87 2.78 6.18
CA ARG A 408 -12.64 3.18 6.90
C ARG A 408 -11.91 1.96 7.47
N LEU A 409 -12.62 1.03 8.09
CA LEU A 409 -12.03 -0.17 8.69
C LEU A 409 -11.46 -1.12 7.63
N VAL A 410 -12.18 -1.35 6.52
CA VAL A 410 -11.73 -2.21 5.42
C VAL A 410 -10.51 -1.62 4.72
N LEU A 411 -10.53 -0.31 4.43
CA LEU A 411 -9.38 0.37 3.84
C LEU A 411 -8.18 0.36 4.80
N GLY A 412 -8.41 0.57 6.10
CA GLY A 412 -7.36 0.48 7.11
C GLY A 412 -6.79 -0.94 7.22
N ALA A 413 -7.65 -1.95 7.15
CA ALA A 413 -7.25 -3.36 7.13
C ALA A 413 -6.44 -3.69 5.88
N TYR A 414 -6.81 -3.18 4.70
CA TYR A 414 -6.03 -3.32 3.46
C TYR A 414 -4.62 -2.73 3.62
N VAL A 415 -4.49 -1.49 4.10
CA VAL A 415 -3.18 -0.83 4.29
C VAL A 415 -2.36 -1.56 5.34
N ALA A 416 -2.97 -1.95 6.47
CA ALA A 416 -2.30 -2.70 7.52
C ALA A 416 -1.84 -4.08 7.03
N THR A 417 -2.65 -4.76 6.21
CA THR A 417 -2.29 -6.05 5.59
C THR A 417 -1.11 -5.85 4.65
N LYS A 418 -1.18 -4.89 3.73
CA LYS A 418 -0.09 -4.55 2.79
C LYS A 418 1.23 -4.27 3.52
N ASN A 419 1.17 -3.53 4.61
CA ASN A 419 2.36 -3.11 5.36
C ASN A 419 2.85 -4.16 6.37
N THR A 420 2.25 -5.34 6.45
CA THR A 420 2.59 -6.38 7.45
C THR A 420 4.10 -6.60 7.58
N LEU A 421 4.83 -6.77 6.47
CA LEU A 421 6.28 -7.00 6.47
C LEU A 421 7.07 -5.73 6.80
N GLN A 422 6.65 -4.57 6.30
CA GLN A 422 7.31 -3.31 6.61
C GLN A 422 7.25 -2.99 8.11
N GLU A 423 6.11 -3.28 8.74
CA GLU A 423 5.86 -2.99 10.16
C GLU A 423 6.75 -3.82 11.09
N THR A 424 7.21 -5.02 10.67
CA THR A 424 8.18 -5.80 11.46
C THR A 424 9.51 -5.07 11.66
N THR A 425 9.83 -4.07 10.84
CA THR A 425 11.04 -3.26 11.00
C THR A 425 10.84 -1.98 11.81
N MET A 426 9.60 -1.71 12.23
CA MET A 426 9.22 -0.51 12.97
C MET A 426 8.87 -0.80 14.43
N PHE A 427 8.66 -2.06 14.81
CA PHE A 427 8.49 -2.42 16.21
C PHE A 427 9.81 -2.25 16.97
N SER A 428 9.72 -1.73 18.19
CA SER A 428 10.83 -1.76 19.14
C SER A 428 10.75 -3.02 19.98
N ASP A 429 11.90 -3.63 20.24
CA ASP A 429 12.05 -4.67 21.28
C ASP A 429 12.05 -4.01 22.67
N ALA A 430 10.99 -3.27 22.98
CA ALA A 430 10.85 -2.50 24.21
C ALA A 430 10.49 -3.39 25.41
N TYR A 431 10.06 -4.62 25.16
CA TYR A 431 9.48 -5.52 26.14
C TYR A 431 10.18 -6.89 26.07
N GLY A 432 11.08 -7.15 27.03
CA GLY A 432 11.86 -8.40 27.06
C GLY A 432 11.07 -9.67 27.37
N ASP A 433 9.76 -9.55 27.63
CA ASP A 433 8.83 -10.66 27.85
C ASP A 433 8.02 -11.05 26.61
N ILE A 434 8.20 -10.36 25.49
CA ILE A 434 7.58 -10.68 24.19
C ILE A 434 8.67 -11.21 23.27
N ALA A 435 8.58 -12.50 22.92
CA ALA A 435 9.57 -13.14 22.06
C ALA A 435 9.46 -12.64 20.61
N ASN A 436 10.60 -12.62 19.91
CA ASN A 436 10.67 -12.33 18.49
C ASN A 436 10.59 -13.64 17.68
N LEU A 437 9.50 -13.86 16.96
CA LEU A 437 9.29 -15.05 16.13
C LEU A 437 10.29 -15.18 14.97
N ALA A 438 10.90 -14.07 14.53
CA ALA A 438 11.93 -14.08 13.49
C ALA A 438 13.33 -14.48 14.01
N TYR A 439 13.51 -14.57 15.33
CA TYR A 439 14.78 -14.89 15.97
C TYR A 439 14.69 -16.21 16.74
N ASP A 440 15.54 -17.16 16.39
CA ASP A 440 15.61 -18.44 17.10
C ASP A 440 16.52 -18.32 18.33
N GLN A 441 15.90 -18.41 19.51
CA GLN A 441 16.59 -18.33 20.81
C GLN A 441 17.56 -19.49 21.05
N THR A 442 17.35 -20.64 20.40
CA THR A 442 18.19 -21.83 20.57
C THR A 442 19.50 -21.70 19.80
N THR A 443 19.40 -21.31 18.53
CA THR A 443 20.56 -21.14 17.64
C THR A 443 21.19 -19.76 17.75
N LYS A 444 20.52 -18.80 18.40
CA LYS A 444 20.91 -17.39 18.52
C LYS A 444 21.07 -16.68 17.17
N GLN A 445 20.30 -17.11 16.18
CA GLN A 445 20.33 -16.57 14.82
C GLN A 445 18.93 -16.21 14.35
N TYR A 446 18.85 -15.26 13.41
CA TYR A 446 17.61 -14.99 12.71
C TYR A 446 17.26 -16.18 11.82
N LYS A 447 15.96 -16.51 11.75
CA LYS A 447 15.47 -17.57 10.86
C LYS A 447 15.76 -17.22 9.41
N ASP A 448 16.06 -18.25 8.62
CA ASP A 448 16.37 -18.06 7.20
C ASP A 448 15.18 -17.48 6.43
N GLY A 449 15.47 -16.58 5.49
CA GLY A 449 14.49 -15.86 4.71
C GLY A 449 13.65 -14.82 5.47
N ALA A 450 13.94 -14.54 6.75
CA ALA A 450 13.19 -13.53 7.52
C ALA A 450 13.23 -12.13 6.89
N ALA A 451 14.30 -11.79 6.16
CA ALA A 451 14.48 -10.50 5.48
C ALA A 451 14.25 -10.55 3.96
N ASP A 452 13.62 -11.59 3.42
CA ASP A 452 13.40 -11.79 1.97
C ASP A 452 12.29 -10.91 1.39
N PHE A 453 12.24 -9.66 1.84
CA PHE A 453 11.31 -8.64 1.37
C PHE A 453 12.00 -7.27 1.25
N VAL A 454 11.32 -6.36 0.57
CA VAL A 454 11.71 -4.96 0.42
C VAL A 454 10.72 -4.07 1.15
N ILE A 455 11.21 -2.95 1.63
CA ILE A 455 10.43 -1.89 2.25
C ILE A 455 10.29 -0.78 1.21
N TYR A 456 9.10 -0.23 1.08
CA TYR A 456 8.82 0.90 0.19
C TYR A 456 8.90 2.22 0.96
N GLY A 457 9.48 3.25 0.34
CA GLY A 457 9.65 4.53 1.02
C GLY A 457 10.42 5.56 0.20
N SER A 458 10.18 6.85 0.47
CA SER A 458 10.75 7.97 -0.30
C SER A 458 12.22 8.27 0.02
N GLY A 459 12.77 7.70 1.09
CA GLY A 459 14.15 7.97 1.53
C GLY A 459 15.24 7.24 0.73
N PHE A 460 14.85 6.29 -0.11
CA PHE A 460 15.77 5.41 -0.84
C PHE A 460 15.29 5.17 -2.27
N ALA A 461 16.23 4.76 -3.11
CA ALA A 461 16.00 4.41 -4.50
C ALA A 461 16.66 3.05 -4.80
N ALA A 462 15.93 2.20 -5.51
CA ALA A 462 16.40 0.94 -6.05
C ALA A 462 16.94 1.17 -7.46
N LEU A 463 18.26 1.03 -7.62
CA LEU A 463 18.94 1.19 -8.90
C LEU A 463 19.08 -0.15 -9.61
N SER A 464 18.83 -0.19 -10.92
CA SER A 464 18.99 -1.37 -11.75
C SER A 464 20.46 -1.77 -11.88
N VAL A 465 20.80 -2.97 -11.42
CA VAL A 465 22.16 -3.54 -11.60
C VAL A 465 22.52 -3.65 -13.08
N ARG A 466 21.56 -4.00 -13.93
CA ARG A 466 21.76 -4.11 -15.38
C ARG A 466 22.26 -2.79 -15.98
N PHE A 467 21.59 -1.68 -15.68
CA PHE A 467 22.01 -0.37 -16.20
C PHE A 467 23.31 0.11 -15.55
N LEU A 468 23.51 -0.16 -14.26
CA LEU A 468 24.75 0.14 -13.55
C LEU A 468 25.99 -0.54 -14.17
N ILE A 469 25.82 -1.70 -14.81
CA ILE A 469 26.93 -2.42 -15.47
C ILE A 469 27.01 -2.05 -16.96
N VAL A 470 25.90 -2.08 -17.69
CA VAL A 470 25.90 -1.94 -19.16
C VAL A 470 26.38 -0.56 -19.59
N ILE A 471 25.93 0.52 -18.96
CA ILE A 471 26.27 1.88 -19.40
C ILE A 471 27.78 2.15 -19.25
N PRO A 472 28.43 1.91 -18.10
CA PRO A 472 29.88 2.07 -17.98
C PRO A 472 30.66 1.17 -18.93
N VAL A 473 30.29 -0.11 -19.07
CA VAL A 473 31.00 -1.05 -19.97
C VAL A 473 30.92 -0.60 -21.42
N VAL A 474 29.73 -0.25 -21.92
CA VAL A 474 29.57 0.24 -23.30
C VAL A 474 30.34 1.55 -23.49
N THR A 475 30.32 2.45 -22.51
CA THR A 475 31.10 3.69 -22.57
C THR A 475 32.60 3.39 -22.65
N SER A 476 33.12 2.50 -21.82
CA SER A 476 34.54 2.12 -21.83
C SER A 476 34.95 1.44 -23.13
N VAL A 477 34.13 0.53 -23.67
CA VAL A 477 34.40 -0.12 -24.96
C VAL A 477 34.45 0.92 -26.08
N LEU A 478 33.45 1.80 -26.17
CA LEU A 478 33.40 2.87 -27.18
C LEU A 478 34.50 3.93 -27.01
N TRP A 479 35.09 4.05 -25.82
CA TRP A 479 36.19 4.98 -25.57
C TRP A 479 37.55 4.40 -25.96
N VAL A 480 37.70 3.07 -25.93
CA VAL A 480 38.93 2.36 -26.33
C VAL A 480 38.97 2.10 -27.84
N THR A 481 37.81 1.92 -28.49
CA THR A 481 37.67 1.79 -29.95
C THR A 481 37.70 3.15 -30.64
#